data_AF-A0A1B6GST0-F1
#
_entry.id   AF-A0A1B6GST0-F1
#
_cell.length_a   1.000
_cell.length_b   1.000
_cell.length_c   1.000
_cell.angle_alpha   90.00
_cell.angle_beta   90.00
_cell.angle_gamma   90.00
#
_symmetry.space_group_name_H-M   'P 1'
#
loop_
_entity.id
_entity.type
_entity.pdbx_description
1 polymer ?
#
loop_
_entity_poly.entity_id
_entity_poly.type
_entity_poly.pdbx_seq_one_letter_code
_entity_poly.pdbx_strand_id
1 'polypeptide(L)'
;REMIVSTFRDQMKLRRRLMDIDGHLLSLGVEAERQHQIISQWESRSNKLYHRKSRPGTVQSETNGNIQDPWNEVNMHQAWSELSYIEREQERYMALRSATLRELEQCRQRAVQLENDLPSRLDSDTEREL
;
A
#
# COMPACT_ATOMS: atom_id res chain seq x y z
N ARG A 1 18.53 14.14 -30.14
CA ARG A 1 17.13 13.68 -30.25
C ARG A 1 16.90 12.34 -29.52
N GLU A 2 17.75 11.34 -29.68
CA GLU A 2 17.60 10.03 -29.01
C GLU A 2 17.58 10.09 -27.47
N MET A 3 18.41 10.95 -26.87
CA MET A 3 18.45 11.13 -25.41
C MET A 3 17.11 11.65 -24.83
N ILE A 4 16.42 12.54 -25.55
CA ILE A 4 15.11 13.08 -25.14
C ILE A 4 14.04 11.99 -25.21
N VAL A 5 14.09 11.15 -26.24
CA VAL A 5 13.17 10.01 -26.37
C VAL A 5 13.45 8.97 -25.27
N SER A 6 14.72 8.77 -24.92
CA SER A 6 15.11 7.88 -23.81
C SER A 6 14.59 8.39 -22.47
N THR A 7 14.78 9.66 -22.15
CA THR A 7 14.29 10.24 -20.89
C THR A 7 12.77 10.17 -20.80
N PHE A 8 12.04 10.44 -21.89
CA PHE A 8 10.59 10.27 -21.93
C PHE A 8 10.15 8.83 -21.66
N ARG A 9 10.82 7.84 -22.27
CA ARG A 9 10.55 6.42 -22.02
C ARG A 9 10.78 6.06 -20.55
N ASP A 10 11.84 6.57 -19.95
CA ASP A 10 12.16 6.32 -18.55
C ASP A 10 11.14 6.96 -17.61
N GLN A 11 10.69 8.20 -17.91
CA GLN A 11 9.59 8.83 -17.20
C GLN A 11 8.31 7.99 -17.24
N MET A 12 7.94 7.47 -18.42
CA MET A 12 6.74 6.64 -18.57
C MET A 12 6.85 5.31 -17.79
N LYS A 13 8.03 4.67 -17.79
CA LYS A 13 8.28 3.46 -16.99
C LYS A 13 8.16 3.73 -15.50
N LEU A 14 8.74 4.83 -15.01
CA LEU A 14 8.68 5.22 -13.60
C LEU A 14 7.25 5.56 -13.17
N ARG A 15 6.47 6.24 -14.02
CA ARG A 15 5.04 6.51 -13.77
C ARG A 15 4.22 5.23 -13.69
N ARG A 16 4.45 4.27 -14.58
CA ARG A 16 3.79 2.95 -14.52
C ARG A 16 4.13 2.23 -13.22
N ARG A 17 5.42 2.16 -12.87
CA ARG A 17 5.88 1.57 -11.62
C ARG A 17 5.24 2.22 -10.40
N LEU A 18 5.08 3.54 -10.41
CA LEU A 18 4.41 4.27 -9.34
C LEU A 18 2.94 3.87 -9.20
N MET A 19 2.22 3.75 -10.32
CA MET A 19 0.83 3.27 -10.33
C MET A 19 0.71 1.84 -9.78
N ASP A 20 1.64 0.94 -10.15
CA ASP A 20 1.64 -0.43 -9.64
C ASP A 20 1.85 -0.46 -8.12
N ILE A 21 2.78 0.37 -7.61
CA ILE A 21 3.02 0.52 -6.17
C ILE A 21 1.79 1.07 -5.45
N ASP A 22 1.16 2.12 -5.99
CA ASP A 22 -0.05 2.71 -5.41
C ASP A 22 -1.21 1.68 -5.41
N GLY A 23 -1.31 0.83 -6.43
CA GLY A 23 -2.25 -0.28 -6.49
C GLY A 23 -2.01 -1.33 -5.40
N HIS A 24 -0.75 -1.70 -5.15
CA HIS A 24 -0.40 -2.60 -4.05
C HIS A 24 -0.73 -2.00 -2.68
N LEU A 25 -0.44 -0.71 -2.48
CA LEU A 25 -0.79 -0.01 -1.23
C LEU A 25 -2.29 0.02 -0.99
N LEU A 26 -3.10 0.26 -2.04
CA LEU A 26 -4.56 0.21 -1.93
C LEU A 26 -5.04 -1.20 -1.56
N SER A 27 -4.51 -2.24 -2.22
CA SER A 27 -4.86 -3.63 -1.92
C SER A 27 -4.52 -4.02 -0.48
N LEU A 28 -3.35 -3.60 0.02
CA LEU A 28 -2.95 -3.82 1.42
C LEU A 28 -3.89 -3.09 2.39
N GLY A 29 -4.32 -1.87 2.05
CA GLY A 29 -5.30 -1.12 2.85
C GLY A 29 -6.67 -1.82 2.94
N VAL A 30 -7.15 -2.40 1.84
CA VAL A 30 -8.39 -3.20 1.84
C VAL A 30 -8.25 -4.45 2.70
N GLU A 31 -7.11 -5.15 2.62
CA GLU A 31 -6.87 -6.33 3.45
C GLU A 31 -6.74 -5.96 4.94
N ALA A 32 -6.09 -4.84 5.28
CA ALA A 32 -6.02 -4.37 6.66
C ALA A 32 -7.43 -4.14 7.25
N GLU A 33 -8.30 -3.48 6.50
CA GLU A 33 -9.69 -3.26 6.88
C GLU A 33 -10.44 -4.58 7.11
N ARG A 34 -10.23 -5.58 6.23
CA ARG A 34 -10.79 -6.92 6.40
C ARG A 34 -10.32 -7.58 7.71
N GLN A 35 -9.03 -7.48 8.04
CA GLN A 35 -8.49 -8.03 9.29
C GLN A 35 -9.05 -7.31 10.52
N HIS A 36 -9.17 -5.98 10.48
CA HIS A 36 -9.82 -5.19 11.54
C HIS A 36 -11.29 -5.59 11.76
N GLN A 37 -12.02 -5.94 10.69
CA GLN A 37 -13.38 -6.44 10.81
C GLN A 37 -13.44 -7.80 11.51
N ILE A 38 -12.51 -8.72 11.21
CA ILE A 38 -12.41 -10.02 11.88
C ILE A 38 -12.15 -9.81 13.38
N ILE A 39 -11.22 -8.93 13.72
CA ILE A 39 -10.90 -8.56 15.12
C ILE A 39 -12.14 -7.97 15.81
N SER A 40 -12.79 -6.99 15.18
CA SER A 40 -13.97 -6.32 15.75
C SER A 40 -15.16 -7.28 15.97
N GLN A 41 -15.35 -8.23 15.04
CA GLN A 41 -16.37 -9.28 15.16
C GLN A 41 -16.06 -10.22 16.34
N TRP A 42 -14.80 -10.60 16.49
CA TRP A 42 -14.34 -11.41 17.62
C TRP A 42 -14.55 -10.67 18.94
N GLU A 43 -14.12 -9.41 19.04
CA GLU A 43 -14.26 -8.57 20.24
C GLU A 43 -15.73 -8.39 20.65
N SER A 44 -16.61 -8.13 19.67
CA SER A 44 -18.05 -7.98 19.89
C SER A 44 -18.69 -9.25 20.44
N ARG A 45 -18.24 -10.43 20.01
CA ARG A 45 -18.74 -11.73 20.49
C ARG A 45 -18.17 -12.05 21.87
N SER A 46 -16.87 -11.82 22.07
CA SER A 46 -16.18 -12.00 23.34
C SER A 46 -16.78 -11.11 24.44
N ASN A 47 -17.00 -9.83 24.17
CA ASN A 47 -17.55 -8.88 25.15
C ASN A 47 -19.01 -9.21 25.55
N LYS A 48 -19.82 -9.72 24.60
CA LYS A 48 -21.19 -10.24 24.89
C LYS A 48 -21.17 -11.47 25.80
N LEU A 49 -20.13 -12.31 25.72
CA LEU A 49 -19.94 -13.45 26.63
C LEU A 49 -19.63 -13.00 28.06
N TYR A 50 -18.83 -11.94 28.25
CA TYR A 50 -18.49 -11.44 29.58
C TYR A 50 -19.64 -10.66 30.25
N HIS A 51 -20.46 -9.92 29.48
CA HIS A 51 -21.59 -9.15 30.03
C HIS A 51 -22.80 -10.02 30.45
N ARG A 52 -22.94 -11.24 29.93
CA ARG A 52 -24.07 -12.13 30.28
C ARG A 52 -23.96 -12.74 31.69
N LYS A 53 -22.77 -12.74 32.31
CA LYS A 53 -22.53 -13.36 33.62
C LYS A 53 -22.95 -12.50 34.83
N SER A 54 -23.43 -11.26 34.63
CA SER A 54 -23.71 -10.32 35.73
C SER A 54 -25.19 -10.15 36.11
N ARG A 55 -26.12 -10.97 35.61
CA ARG A 55 -27.54 -10.91 36.02
C ARG A 55 -27.99 -12.22 36.71
N PRO A 56 -28.12 -12.25 38.04
CA PRO A 56 -28.78 -13.36 38.72
C PRO A 56 -30.30 -13.21 38.54
N GLY A 57 -30.94 -14.13 37.81
CA GLY A 57 -32.40 -14.27 37.85
C GLY A 57 -33.16 -14.38 36.53
N THR A 58 -32.55 -14.80 35.41
CA THR A 58 -33.34 -15.08 34.19
C THR A 58 -33.13 -16.53 33.75
N VAL A 59 -34.13 -17.37 34.03
CA VAL A 59 -34.29 -18.71 33.46
C VAL A 59 -34.57 -18.52 31.98
N GLN A 60 -33.57 -18.72 31.12
CA GLN A 60 -33.77 -18.85 29.69
C GLN A 60 -33.24 -20.20 29.24
N SER A 61 -34.18 -20.94 28.65
CA SER A 61 -34.08 -22.24 28.03
C SER A 61 -32.76 -22.44 27.28
N GLU A 62 -32.15 -23.60 27.53
CA GLU A 62 -31.12 -24.20 26.72
C GLU A 62 -31.59 -24.30 25.26
N THR A 63 -30.83 -23.72 24.32
CA THR A 63 -30.37 -24.38 23.08
C THR A 63 -29.54 -23.42 22.22
N ASN A 64 -28.37 -23.92 21.80
CA ASN A 64 -27.44 -23.43 20.78
C ASN A 64 -26.32 -22.45 21.19
N GLY A 65 -25.13 -23.03 21.38
CA GLY A 65 -23.93 -22.51 20.72
C GLY A 65 -22.80 -22.02 21.62
N ASN A 66 -22.67 -22.51 22.85
CA ASN A 66 -21.56 -22.14 23.73
C ASN A 66 -20.35 -23.10 23.55
N ILE A 67 -19.92 -23.30 22.31
CA ILE A 67 -18.60 -23.86 22.03
C ILE A 67 -17.71 -22.64 21.85
N GLN A 68 -16.75 -22.47 22.75
CA GLN A 68 -15.61 -21.59 22.52
C GLN A 68 -14.89 -22.14 21.30
N ASP A 69 -15.28 -21.64 20.13
CA ASP A 69 -14.87 -22.17 18.84
C ASP A 69 -13.36 -21.93 18.69
N PRO A 70 -12.52 -22.97 18.79
CA PRO A 70 -11.06 -22.80 18.69
C PRO A 70 -10.65 -22.21 17.34
N TRP A 71 -11.47 -22.44 16.31
CA TRP A 71 -11.29 -21.85 14.99
C TRP A 71 -11.44 -20.32 15.01
N ASN A 72 -12.23 -19.76 15.92
CA ASN A 72 -12.42 -18.31 16.05
C ASN A 72 -11.25 -17.62 16.78
N GLU A 73 -10.62 -18.28 17.74
CA GLU A 73 -9.37 -17.81 18.37
C GLU A 73 -8.17 -17.92 17.43
N VAL A 74 -8.08 -19.01 16.66
CA VAL A 74 -7.05 -19.18 15.62
C VAL A 74 -7.20 -18.09 14.54
N ASN A 75 -8.42 -17.81 14.10
CA ASN A 75 -8.69 -16.76 13.11
C ASN A 75 -8.36 -15.35 13.66
N MET A 76 -8.55 -15.11 14.96
CA MET A 76 -8.14 -13.87 15.63
C MET A 76 -6.62 -13.71 15.65
N HIS A 77 -5.87 -14.71 16.14
CA HIS A 77 -4.41 -14.68 16.14
C HIS A 77 -3.82 -14.54 14.73
N GLN A 78 -4.42 -15.22 13.76
CA GLN A 78 -4.08 -15.08 12.36
C GLN A 78 -4.31 -13.63 11.89
N ALA A 79 -5.45 -13.02 12.21
CA ALA A 79 -5.74 -11.64 11.83
C ALA A 79 -4.71 -10.63 12.37
N TRP A 80 -4.27 -10.78 13.62
CA TRP A 80 -3.19 -9.96 14.18
C TRP A 80 -1.85 -10.19 13.50
N SER A 81 -1.52 -11.44 13.18
CA SER A 81 -0.29 -11.77 12.45
C SER A 81 -0.31 -11.15 11.04
N GLU A 82 -1.43 -11.27 10.34
CA GLU A 82 -1.65 -10.66 9.01
C GLU A 82 -1.57 -9.13 9.08
N LEU A 83 -2.15 -8.49 10.10
CA LEU A 83 -2.01 -7.05 10.32
C LEU A 83 -0.55 -6.63 10.48
N SER A 84 0.22 -7.34 11.31
CA SER A 84 1.66 -7.06 11.46
C SER A 84 2.44 -7.23 10.16
N TYR A 85 2.03 -8.20 9.32
CA TYR A 85 2.63 -8.42 8.01
C TYR A 85 2.27 -7.28 7.06
N ILE A 86 1.00 -6.88 7.02
CA ILE A 86 0.51 -5.77 6.19
C ILE A 86 1.21 -4.47 6.55
N GLU A 87 1.41 -4.17 7.83
CA GLU A 87 2.14 -2.97 8.29
C GLU A 87 3.57 -2.92 7.75
N ARG A 88 4.33 -4.02 7.89
CA ARG A 88 5.70 -4.13 7.36
C ARG A 88 5.73 -3.99 5.84
N GLU A 89 4.77 -4.60 5.16
CA GLU A 89 4.69 -4.57 3.71
C GLU A 89 4.30 -3.16 3.21
N GLN A 90 3.38 -2.48 3.91
CA GLN A 90 3.01 -1.10 3.64
C GLN A 90 4.21 -0.16 3.81
N GLU A 91 4.99 -0.30 4.88
CA GLU A 91 6.24 0.46 5.07
C GLU A 91 7.21 0.24 3.91
N ARG A 92 7.40 -1.01 3.48
CA ARG A 92 8.24 -1.37 2.34
C ARG A 92 7.77 -0.70 1.04
N TYR A 93 6.48 -0.76 0.74
CA TYR A 93 5.92 -0.13 -0.47
C TYR A 93 5.94 1.40 -0.39
N MET A 94 5.75 2.00 0.78
CA MET A 94 5.93 3.44 0.98
C MET A 94 7.38 3.88 0.73
N ALA A 95 8.35 3.11 1.22
CA ALA A 95 9.77 3.34 0.94
C ALA A 95 10.06 3.26 -0.56
N LEU A 96 9.54 2.22 -1.24
CA LEU A 96 9.68 2.02 -2.68
C LEU A 96 9.03 3.15 -3.49
N ARG A 97 7.87 3.63 -3.06
CA ARG A 97 7.18 4.79 -3.62
C ARG A 97 8.06 6.03 -3.52
N SER A 98 8.63 6.30 -2.35
CA SER A 98 9.51 7.44 -2.12
C SER A 98 10.77 7.40 -3.00
N ALA A 99 11.34 6.21 -3.22
CA ALA A 99 12.50 6.02 -4.07
C ALA A 99 12.14 6.25 -5.56
N THR A 100 11.01 5.69 -6.01
CA THR A 100 10.52 5.87 -7.39
C THR A 100 10.20 7.34 -7.69
N LEU A 101 9.62 8.07 -6.73
CA LEU A 101 9.40 9.52 -6.87
C LEU A 101 10.70 10.31 -6.98
N ARG A 102 11.72 9.95 -6.19
CA ARG A 102 13.06 10.56 -6.29
C ARG A 102 13.70 10.29 -7.67
N GLU A 103 13.60 9.07 -8.18
CA GLU A 103 14.08 8.72 -9.52
C GLU A 103 13.34 9.53 -10.61
N LEU A 104 12.03 9.72 -10.46
CA LEU A 104 11.21 10.48 -11.39
C LEU A 104 11.61 11.96 -11.40
N GLU A 105 11.87 12.57 -10.24
CA GLU A 105 12.35 13.96 -10.17
C GLU A 105 13.74 14.11 -10.79
N GLN A 106 14.66 13.17 -10.56
CA GLN A 106 15.96 13.16 -11.25
C GLN A 106 15.79 13.07 -12.77
N CYS A 107 14.87 12.23 -13.24
CA CYS A 107 14.57 12.10 -14.67
C CYS A 107 13.99 13.42 -15.23
N ARG A 108 13.14 14.11 -14.46
CA ARG A 108 12.61 15.43 -14.82
C ARG A 108 13.71 16.48 -14.91
N GLN A 109 14.62 16.52 -13.95
CA GLN A 109 15.77 17.44 -13.95
C GLN A 109 16.68 17.22 -15.17
N ARG A 110 16.97 15.96 -15.52
CA ARG A 110 17.71 15.63 -16.74
C ARG A 110 16.98 16.10 -17.99
N ALA A 111 15.65 15.92 -18.06
CA ALA A 111 14.86 16.40 -19.20
C ALA A 111 14.97 17.93 -19.35
N VAL A 112 14.86 18.68 -18.25
CA VAL A 112 15.02 20.15 -18.25
C VAL A 112 16.42 20.58 -18.70
N GLN A 113 17.47 19.88 -18.24
CA GLN A 113 18.84 20.15 -18.70
C GLN A 113 18.99 19.93 -20.21
N LEU A 114 18.43 18.84 -20.74
CA LEU A 114 18.45 18.59 -22.18
C LEU A 114 17.66 19.62 -22.99
N GLU A 115 16.59 20.17 -22.43
CA GLU A 115 15.85 21.29 -23.03
C GLU A 115 16.65 22.59 -23.02
N ASN A 116 17.41 22.86 -21.95
CA ASN A 116 18.28 24.04 -21.85
C ASN A 116 19.54 23.95 -22.72
N ASP A 117 20.02 22.74 -23.02
CA ASP A 117 21.18 22.48 -23.89
C ASP A 117 20.80 22.41 -25.38
N LEU A 118 19.50 22.41 -25.69
CA LEU A 118 19.00 22.38 -27.06
C LEU A 118 19.37 23.63 -27.87
N PRO A 119 19.26 24.87 -27.33
CA PRO A 119 19.68 26.10 -28.00
C PRO A 119 21.19 26.16 -28.29
N SER A 120 22.05 25.78 -27.34
CA SER A 120 23.52 25.86 -27.51
C SER A 120 24.06 24.87 -28.54
N ARG A 121 23.40 23.72 -28.69
CA ARG A 121 23.71 22.74 -29.74
C ARG A 121 23.29 23.20 -31.13
N LEU A 122 22.19 23.94 -31.25
CA LEU A 122 21.78 24.55 -32.51
C LEU A 122 22.79 25.61 -32.98
N ASP A 123 23.30 26.43 -32.07
CA ASP A 123 24.33 27.44 -32.38
C ASP A 123 25.68 26.78 -32.76
N SER A 124 26.10 25.71 -32.06
CA SER A 124 27.35 25.00 -32.35
C SER A 124 27.31 24.15 -33.63
N ASP A 125 26.17 23.54 -33.97
CA ASP A 125 26.03 22.78 -35.23
C ASP A 125 25.90 23.74 -36.43
N THR A 126 25.31 24.93 -36.25
CA THR A 126 25.28 25.96 -37.30
C THR A 126 26.62 26.65 -37.53
N GLU A 127 27.45 26.85 -36.50
CA GLU A 127 28.84 27.33 -36.68
C GLU A 127 29.75 26.31 -37.35
N ARG A 128 29.44 25.01 -37.30
CA ARG A 128 30.26 23.95 -37.92
C ARG A 128 30.03 23.78 -39.43
N GLU A 129 29.05 24.49 -40.00
CA GLU A 129 28.70 24.46 -41.43
C GLU A 129 29.11 25.72 -42.22
N LEU A 130 29.88 26.65 -41.61
CA LEU A 130 30.47 27.83 -42.26
C LEU A 130 32.00 27.69 -42.43
#